data_AF-A0A4V3CFY2-F1
#
_entry.id   AF-A0A4V3CFY2-F1
#
_cell.length_a   1.000
_cell.length_b   1.000
_cell.length_c   1.000
_cell.angle_alpha   90.00
_cell.angle_beta   90.00
_cell.angle_gamma   90.00
#
_symmetry.space_group_name_H-M   'P 1'
#
loop_
_entity.id
_entity.type
_entity.pdbx_description
1 polymer ?
#
loop_
_entity_poly.entity_id
_entity_poly.type
_entity_poly.pdbx_seq_one_letter_code
_entity_poly.pdbx_strand_id
1 'polypeptide(L)'
;MKKHIIIIATILSLTGCKEKISYQEQIKNYNNLISQASNEFKNSRFQNAVNFSSEAIKITDTLSTALMLRGNSYLKLNKHKNAYEDFDEVIELEGDKSKAYFGRAIANQGLNEMSDFKEDIDKYLEYYSTDVVARNVRGDYNLKEANFNQAIEDYTVCIKKFPKKSEYYFKRANTYALNGDLNLSVNDYENYSKLDSKTNKSTVTYQKAKIYFEIKNYKKALENFSSLENKIKNPEILTFIGDCNLNLKEYNKAIRYYTKYLLQNPNNISIIEKRAETYRIVKNLANANNDYRKIAILRNEKAGFFSKYSWLVLFGFLYFFAGNLFTRKKEKRYRNRKLSHAYQSLFFGGFFGGQYLFTGRNFMYIIYSVPVFIFMIINSFAFRFHYNNFDLWLITILENNFGLKVFYFICSLIIIDFFALPFVVFNKNEKFLKLVNSKNVEHRSNSIKNVQNELTRNTNIVKELVS
;
A
#
# COMPACT_ATOMS: atom_id res chain seq x y z
N MET A 1 17.99 7.07 91.82
CA MET A 1 18.50 6.80 90.45
C MET A 1 18.39 5.33 90.02
N LYS A 2 18.95 4.34 90.72
CA LYS A 2 18.92 2.91 90.29
C LYS A 2 17.51 2.33 89.99
N LYS A 3 16.48 2.66 90.78
CA LYS A 3 15.09 2.20 90.55
C LYS A 3 14.48 2.72 89.25
N HIS A 4 14.79 3.95 88.83
CA HIS A 4 14.24 4.53 87.60
C HIS A 4 14.89 3.93 86.33
N ILE A 5 16.17 3.59 86.39
CA ILE A 5 16.89 2.96 85.26
C ILE A 5 16.33 1.57 84.94
N ILE A 6 15.97 0.78 85.96
CA ILE A 6 15.40 -0.56 85.77
C ILE A 6 14.02 -0.50 85.12
N ILE A 7 13.18 0.46 85.54
CA ILE A 7 11.82 0.66 84.97
C ILE A 7 11.91 1.10 83.51
N ILE A 8 12.82 2.02 83.17
CA ILE A 8 13.01 2.47 81.78
C ILE A 8 13.51 1.31 80.91
N ALA A 9 14.44 0.49 81.41
CA ALA A 9 14.95 -0.68 80.69
C ALA A 9 13.88 -1.77 80.47
N THR A 10 12.95 -1.96 81.42
CA THR A 10 11.82 -2.90 81.25
C THR A 10 10.76 -2.37 80.31
N ILE A 11 10.48 -1.07 80.33
CA ILE A 11 9.55 -0.45 79.36
C ILE A 11 10.12 -0.56 77.94
N LEU A 12 11.40 -0.25 77.75
CA LEU A 12 12.08 -0.38 76.45
C LEU A 12 12.12 -1.84 75.94
N SER A 13 12.30 -2.82 76.82
CA SER A 13 12.26 -4.23 76.41
C SER A 13 10.84 -4.71 76.08
N LEU A 14 9.83 -4.23 76.80
CA LEU A 14 8.42 -4.53 76.53
C LEU A 14 7.91 -3.87 75.24
N THR A 15 8.33 -2.63 74.95
CA THR A 15 7.99 -1.96 73.68
C THR A 15 8.68 -2.65 72.50
N GLY A 16 9.96 -2.99 72.62
CA GLY A 16 10.68 -3.76 71.60
C GLY A 16 10.09 -5.16 71.35
N CYS A 17 9.57 -5.82 72.39
CA CYS A 17 8.84 -7.09 72.23
C CYS A 17 7.50 -6.92 71.50
N LYS A 18 6.72 -5.87 71.80
CA LYS A 18 5.43 -5.61 71.13
C LYS A 18 5.60 -5.28 69.65
N GLU A 19 6.58 -4.45 69.29
CA GLU A 19 6.90 -4.13 67.89
C GLU A 19 7.32 -5.37 67.12
N LYS A 20 8.15 -6.24 67.72
CA LYS A 20 8.57 -7.50 67.12
C LYS A 20 7.41 -8.47 66.86
N ILE A 21 6.43 -8.53 67.77
CA ILE A 21 5.22 -9.35 67.59
C ILE A 21 4.33 -8.79 66.47
N SER A 22 4.12 -7.47 66.45
CA SER A 22 3.34 -6.79 65.39
C SER A 22 3.93 -7.01 63.99
N TYR A 23 5.25 -6.92 63.88
CA TYR A 23 5.96 -7.19 62.62
C TYR A 23 5.84 -8.65 62.16
N GLN A 24 5.88 -9.61 63.08
CA GLN A 24 5.67 -11.02 62.76
C GLN A 24 4.24 -11.31 62.26
N GLU A 25 3.23 -10.65 62.83
CA GLU A 25 1.85 -10.75 62.34
C GLU A 25 1.68 -10.15 60.95
N GLN A 26 2.32 -9.01 60.67
CA GLN A 26 2.32 -8.39 59.34
C GLN A 26 2.95 -9.31 58.28
N ILE A 27 4.10 -9.92 58.58
CA ILE A 27 4.74 -10.91 57.69
C ILE A 27 3.84 -12.12 57.47
N LYS A 28 3.20 -12.63 58.53
CA LYS A 28 2.28 -13.76 58.42
C LYS A 28 1.07 -13.42 57.54
N ASN A 29 0.51 -12.22 57.70
CA ASN A 29 -0.61 -11.74 56.89
C ASN A 29 -0.20 -11.57 55.41
N TYR A 30 0.96 -10.95 55.17
CA TYR A 30 1.54 -10.83 53.82
C TYR A 30 1.71 -12.20 53.14
N ASN A 31 2.31 -13.17 53.83
CA ASN A 31 2.55 -14.50 53.27
C ASN A 31 1.24 -15.23 52.93
N ASN A 32 0.19 -15.01 53.74
CA ASN A 32 -1.14 -15.54 53.48
C ASN A 32 -1.74 -14.94 52.21
N LEU A 33 -1.69 -13.61 52.06
CA LEU A 33 -2.19 -12.91 50.87
C LEU A 33 -1.44 -13.31 49.59
N ILE A 34 -0.11 -13.44 49.65
CA ILE A 34 0.68 -13.95 48.52
C ILE A 34 0.28 -15.38 48.15
N SER A 35 0.03 -16.23 49.15
CA SER A 35 -0.43 -17.61 48.91
C SER A 35 -1.80 -17.64 48.24
N GLN A 36 -2.73 -16.80 48.69
CA GLN A 36 -4.06 -16.65 48.09
C GLN A 36 -3.97 -16.13 46.66
N ALA A 37 -3.20 -15.05 46.43
CA ALA A 37 -2.98 -14.49 45.10
C ALA A 37 -2.36 -15.53 44.15
N SER A 38 -1.38 -16.32 44.62
CA SER A 38 -0.72 -17.36 43.82
C SER A 38 -1.69 -18.48 43.45
N ASN A 39 -2.56 -18.87 44.39
CA ASN A 39 -3.60 -19.86 44.14
C ASN A 39 -4.64 -19.36 43.13
N GLU A 40 -5.11 -18.12 43.27
CA GLU A 40 -6.04 -17.51 42.32
C GLU A 40 -5.41 -17.38 40.91
N PHE A 41 -4.12 -17.03 40.83
CA PHE A 41 -3.39 -16.99 39.56
C PHE A 41 -3.33 -18.38 38.89
N LYS A 42 -3.00 -19.43 39.66
CA LYS A 42 -3.00 -20.82 39.17
C LYS A 42 -4.38 -21.28 38.71
N ASN A 43 -5.44 -20.84 39.38
CA ASN A 43 -6.83 -21.09 39.02
C ASN A 43 -7.34 -20.18 37.87
N SER A 44 -6.46 -19.43 37.21
CA SER A 44 -6.79 -18.49 36.13
C SER A 44 -7.77 -17.37 36.51
N ARG A 45 -7.93 -17.09 37.81
CA ARG A 45 -8.75 -15.99 38.34
C ARG A 45 -7.88 -14.76 38.52
N PHE A 46 -7.38 -14.23 37.41
CA PHE A 46 -6.33 -13.20 37.41
C PHE A 46 -6.75 -11.90 38.10
N GLN A 47 -8.02 -11.49 38.02
CA GLN A 47 -8.48 -10.27 38.71
C GLN A 47 -8.47 -10.44 40.24
N ASN A 48 -8.79 -11.63 40.76
CA ASN A 48 -8.68 -11.90 42.20
C ASN A 48 -7.21 -11.94 42.64
N ALA A 49 -6.33 -12.51 41.82
CA ALA A 49 -4.89 -12.48 42.07
C ALA A 49 -4.36 -11.04 42.16
N VAL A 50 -4.79 -10.15 41.25
CA VAL A 50 -4.49 -8.70 41.32
C VAL A 50 -4.97 -8.10 42.64
N ASN A 51 -6.19 -8.41 43.08
CA ASN A 51 -6.76 -7.85 44.30
C ASN A 51 -5.94 -8.26 45.53
N PHE A 52 -5.69 -9.56 45.72
CA PHE A 52 -4.90 -10.06 46.86
C PHE A 52 -3.45 -9.57 46.82
N SER A 53 -2.81 -9.51 45.66
CA SER A 53 -1.47 -8.92 45.53
C SER A 53 -1.46 -7.43 45.86
N SER A 54 -2.50 -6.68 45.47
CA SER A 54 -2.62 -5.25 45.79
C SER A 54 -2.83 -4.99 47.27
N GLU A 55 -3.46 -5.92 47.99
CA GLU A 55 -3.53 -5.88 49.45
C GLU A 55 -2.18 -6.22 50.09
N ALA A 56 -1.47 -7.23 49.59
CA ALA A 56 -0.15 -7.61 50.09
C ALA A 56 0.88 -6.48 49.96
N ILE A 57 0.82 -5.71 48.87
CA ILE A 57 1.67 -4.54 48.59
C ILE A 57 1.58 -3.47 49.69
N LYS A 58 0.46 -3.37 50.40
CA LYS A 58 0.26 -2.34 51.45
C LYS A 58 0.92 -2.68 52.79
N ILE A 59 1.46 -3.89 52.96
CA ILE A 59 1.80 -4.42 54.30
C ILE A 59 3.30 -4.38 54.60
N THR A 60 4.19 -4.59 53.62
CA THR A 60 5.62 -4.85 53.90
C THR A 60 6.57 -4.18 52.90
N ASP A 61 7.83 -4.04 53.33
CA ASP A 61 8.98 -3.70 52.48
C ASP A 61 9.39 -4.84 51.51
N THR A 62 8.83 -6.05 51.68
CA THR A 62 9.04 -7.18 50.76
C THR A 62 8.10 -7.09 49.54
N LEU A 63 8.12 -5.93 48.90
CA LEU A 63 7.17 -5.53 47.87
C LEU A 63 7.32 -6.33 46.55
N SER A 64 8.55 -6.75 46.24
CA SER A 64 8.93 -7.38 44.97
C SER A 64 8.11 -8.62 44.59
N THR A 65 7.84 -9.55 45.53
CA THR A 65 7.08 -10.77 45.20
C THR A 65 5.61 -10.46 44.91
N ALA A 66 5.03 -9.50 45.64
CA ALA A 66 3.65 -9.09 45.45
C ALA A 66 3.46 -8.38 44.10
N LEU A 67 4.38 -7.45 43.77
CA LEU A 67 4.44 -6.77 42.47
C LEU A 67 4.64 -7.75 41.32
N MET A 68 5.59 -8.69 41.43
CA MET A 68 5.81 -9.71 40.41
C MET A 68 4.53 -10.51 40.11
N LEU A 69 3.79 -10.90 41.15
CA LEU A 69 2.56 -11.66 40.99
C LEU A 69 1.43 -10.81 40.40
N ARG A 70 1.35 -9.53 40.79
CA ARG A 70 0.37 -8.58 40.24
C ARG A 70 0.66 -8.26 38.78
N GLY A 71 1.91 -7.95 38.43
CA GLY A 71 2.37 -7.71 37.07
C GLY A 71 2.12 -8.91 36.16
N ASN A 72 2.42 -10.13 36.61
CA ASN A 72 2.08 -11.35 35.88
C ASN A 72 0.57 -11.52 35.68
N SER A 73 -0.24 -11.18 36.68
CA SER A 73 -1.70 -11.21 36.58
C SER A 73 -2.21 -10.15 35.60
N TYR A 74 -1.61 -8.96 35.57
CA TYR A 74 -1.91 -7.92 34.60
C TYR A 74 -1.56 -8.33 33.17
N LEU A 75 -0.43 -9.02 32.94
CA LEU A 75 -0.12 -9.60 31.62
C LEU A 75 -1.22 -10.56 31.15
N LYS A 76 -1.74 -11.41 32.03
CA LYS A 76 -2.85 -12.33 31.70
C LYS A 76 -4.18 -11.63 31.45
N LEU A 77 -4.34 -10.42 31.98
CA LEU A 77 -5.49 -9.55 31.73
C LEU A 77 -5.29 -8.58 30.55
N ASN A 78 -4.18 -8.69 29.81
CA ASN A 78 -3.76 -7.75 28.76
C ASN A 78 -3.64 -6.27 29.24
N LYS A 79 -3.42 -6.07 30.54
CA LYS A 79 -3.18 -4.75 31.15
C LYS A 79 -1.69 -4.44 31.10
N HIS A 80 -1.14 -4.31 29.89
CA HIS A 80 0.31 -4.26 29.65
C HIS A 80 0.99 -3.08 30.35
N LYS A 81 0.37 -1.90 30.38
CA LYS A 81 0.92 -0.72 31.06
C LYS A 81 1.06 -0.95 32.58
N ASN A 82 0.03 -1.48 33.23
CA ASN A 82 0.11 -1.79 34.66
C ASN A 82 1.13 -2.90 34.97
N ALA A 83 1.25 -3.88 34.07
CA ALA A 83 2.28 -4.91 34.21
C ALA A 83 3.69 -4.32 34.10
N TYR A 84 3.90 -3.41 33.13
CA TYR A 84 5.16 -2.69 32.97
C TYR A 84 5.53 -1.94 34.26
N GLU A 85 4.62 -1.12 34.79
CA GLU A 85 4.83 -0.34 36.01
C GLU A 85 5.23 -1.25 37.20
N ASP A 86 4.51 -2.37 37.39
CA ASP A 86 4.82 -3.34 38.44
C ASP A 86 6.20 -4.00 38.27
N PHE A 87 6.61 -4.34 37.05
CA PHE A 87 7.92 -4.95 36.80
C PHE A 87 9.07 -3.96 36.89
N ASP A 88 8.83 -2.71 36.49
CA ASP A 88 9.79 -1.62 36.60
C ASP A 88 10.13 -1.36 38.08
N GLU A 89 9.11 -1.28 38.93
CA GLU A 89 9.27 -1.12 40.37
C GLU A 89 10.03 -2.31 41.00
N VAL A 90 9.80 -3.56 40.54
CA VAL A 90 10.60 -4.72 41.00
C VAL A 90 12.07 -4.59 40.63
N ILE A 91 12.39 -4.01 39.46
CA ILE A 91 13.76 -3.81 39.01
C ILE A 91 14.46 -2.74 39.87
N GLU A 92 13.77 -1.62 40.14
CA GLU A 92 14.28 -0.54 41.01
C GLU A 92 14.54 -1.01 42.45
N LEU A 93 13.69 -1.89 42.97
CA LEU A 93 13.81 -2.44 44.33
C LEU A 93 14.87 -3.53 44.47
N GLU A 94 15.65 -3.81 43.41
CA GLU A 94 16.61 -4.91 43.39
C GLU A 94 15.96 -6.27 43.73
N GLY A 95 14.69 -6.44 43.35
CA GLY A 95 13.95 -7.71 43.48
C GLY A 95 14.51 -8.80 42.56
N ASP A 96 13.73 -9.83 42.24
CA ASP A 96 14.15 -10.83 41.23
C ASP A 96 14.19 -10.20 39.83
N LYS A 97 15.24 -9.40 39.58
CA LYS A 97 15.44 -8.56 38.41
C LYS A 97 15.34 -9.35 37.13
N SER A 98 15.89 -10.56 37.15
CA SER A 98 15.87 -11.45 35.99
C SER A 98 14.43 -11.70 35.54
N LYS A 99 13.55 -12.19 36.41
CA LYS A 99 12.14 -12.44 36.06
C LYS A 99 11.38 -11.16 35.75
N ALA A 100 11.72 -10.06 36.42
CA ALA A 100 11.12 -8.76 36.15
C ALA A 100 11.47 -8.24 34.74
N TYR A 101 12.72 -8.35 34.29
CA TYR A 101 13.10 -8.04 32.90
C TYR A 101 12.30 -8.85 31.90
N PHE A 102 12.15 -10.16 32.10
CA PHE A 102 11.31 -10.97 31.22
C PHE A 102 9.85 -10.50 31.21
N GLY A 103 9.28 -10.26 32.39
CA GLY A 103 7.91 -9.74 32.53
C GLY A 103 7.72 -8.40 31.81
N ARG A 104 8.66 -7.47 31.98
CA ARG A 104 8.65 -6.12 31.37
C ARG A 104 8.83 -6.20 29.86
N ALA A 105 9.69 -7.08 29.36
CA ALA A 105 9.78 -7.36 27.93
C ALA A 105 8.42 -7.80 27.36
N ILE A 106 7.74 -8.76 27.97
CA ILE A 106 6.41 -9.21 27.52
C ILE A 106 5.36 -8.08 27.60
N ALA A 107 5.45 -7.20 28.60
CA ALA A 107 4.60 -6.01 28.70
C ALA A 107 4.85 -5.04 27.52
N ASN A 108 6.11 -4.71 27.25
CA ASN A 108 6.55 -3.85 26.15
C ASN A 108 6.12 -4.40 24.78
N GLN A 109 6.20 -5.72 24.60
CA GLN A 109 5.68 -6.39 23.40
C GLN A 109 4.18 -6.12 23.20
N GLY A 110 3.39 -6.12 24.28
CA GLY A 110 1.96 -5.81 24.24
C GLY A 110 1.65 -4.32 24.05
N LEU A 111 2.58 -3.44 24.42
CA LEU A 111 2.52 -1.99 24.19
C LEU A 111 3.02 -1.56 22.79
N ASN A 112 3.59 -2.49 22.02
CA ASN A 112 4.33 -2.23 20.78
C ASN A 112 5.58 -1.34 20.96
N GLU A 113 6.18 -1.34 22.15
CA GLU A 113 7.42 -0.61 22.44
C GLU A 113 8.62 -1.54 22.21
N MET A 114 9.10 -1.57 20.97
CA MET A 114 10.04 -2.60 20.49
C MET A 114 11.49 -2.41 20.98
N SER A 115 11.96 -1.17 21.21
CA SER A 115 13.31 -0.90 21.71
C SER A 115 13.53 -1.51 23.09
N ASP A 116 12.57 -1.28 23.98
CA ASP A 116 12.67 -1.62 25.39
C ASP A 116 12.45 -3.11 25.59
N PHE A 117 11.64 -3.74 24.74
CA PHE A 117 11.55 -5.20 24.64
C PHE A 117 12.92 -5.85 24.44
N LYS A 118 13.70 -5.36 23.47
CA LYS A 118 14.98 -5.99 23.08
C LYS A 118 15.99 -5.91 24.23
N GLU A 119 16.11 -4.75 24.86
CA GLU A 119 17.03 -4.58 25.98
C GLU A 119 16.68 -5.51 27.15
N ASP A 120 15.41 -5.58 27.51
CA ASP A 120 14.95 -6.40 28.64
C ASP A 120 15.09 -7.90 28.37
N ILE A 121 14.75 -8.37 27.16
CA ILE A 121 14.91 -9.78 26.82
C ILE A 121 16.38 -10.20 26.74
N ASP A 122 17.26 -9.30 26.27
CA ASP A 122 18.71 -9.54 26.26
C ASP A 122 19.25 -9.65 27.69
N LYS A 123 18.90 -8.71 28.58
CA LYS A 123 19.26 -8.78 30.02
C LYS A 123 18.75 -10.05 30.69
N TYR A 124 17.51 -10.49 30.41
CA TYR A 124 17.01 -11.75 30.94
C TYR A 124 17.86 -12.96 30.50
N LEU A 125 18.24 -12.99 29.21
CA LEU A 125 19.03 -14.06 28.63
C LEU A 125 20.51 -14.05 29.08
N GLU A 126 21.01 -12.97 29.67
CA GLU A 126 22.30 -12.99 30.37
C GLU A 126 22.26 -13.93 31.60
N TYR A 127 21.15 -13.95 32.34
CA TYR A 127 20.93 -14.86 33.46
C TYR A 127 20.55 -16.27 33.01
N TYR A 128 19.68 -16.37 32.00
CA TYR A 128 19.09 -17.64 31.55
C TYR A 128 19.32 -17.89 30.06
N SER A 129 20.59 -18.01 29.67
CA SER A 129 21.04 -18.06 28.28
C SER A 129 20.43 -19.17 27.42
N THR A 130 19.88 -20.23 28.02
CA THR A 130 19.26 -21.36 27.33
C THR A 130 17.76 -21.50 27.59
N ASP A 131 17.12 -20.49 28.20
CA ASP A 131 15.67 -20.47 28.36
C ASP A 131 14.99 -20.47 26.99
N VAL A 132 14.25 -21.54 26.71
CA VAL A 132 13.65 -21.77 25.40
C VAL A 132 12.51 -20.82 25.13
N VAL A 133 11.77 -20.41 26.16
CA VAL A 133 10.63 -19.51 25.99
C VAL A 133 11.15 -18.13 25.61
N ALA A 134 12.13 -17.61 26.34
CA ALA A 134 12.75 -16.33 26.04
C ALA A 134 13.48 -16.32 24.70
N ARG A 135 14.24 -17.37 24.37
CA ARG A 135 14.87 -17.51 23.04
C ARG A 135 13.83 -17.54 21.93
N ASN A 136 12.75 -18.28 22.08
CA ASN A 136 11.68 -18.33 21.07
C ASN A 136 11.01 -16.95 20.90
N VAL A 137 10.76 -16.23 21.98
CA VAL A 137 10.17 -14.88 21.97
C VAL A 137 11.13 -13.86 21.33
N ARG A 138 12.42 -13.89 21.68
CA ARG A 138 13.44 -13.04 21.04
C ARG A 138 13.65 -13.39 19.56
N GLY A 139 13.58 -14.68 19.22
CA GLY A 139 13.62 -15.14 17.82
C GLY A 139 12.45 -14.59 17.00
N ASP A 140 11.23 -14.63 17.55
CA ASP A 140 10.04 -14.07 16.90
C ASP A 140 10.14 -12.54 16.72
N TYR A 141 10.74 -11.84 17.69
CA TYR A 141 11.05 -10.41 17.58
C TYR A 141 12.08 -10.14 16.49
N ASN A 142 13.23 -10.82 16.52
CA ASN A 142 14.30 -10.65 15.55
C ASN A 142 13.84 -10.96 14.13
N LEU A 143 12.94 -11.93 13.96
CA LEU A 143 12.32 -12.23 12.68
C LEU A 143 11.49 -11.05 12.13
N LYS A 144 10.73 -10.37 12.99
CA LYS A 144 9.93 -9.19 12.61
C LYS A 144 10.81 -7.99 12.25
N GLU A 145 11.89 -7.81 12.98
CA GLU A 145 12.89 -6.75 12.75
C GLU A 145 13.87 -7.09 11.60
N ALA A 146 13.65 -8.18 10.86
CA ALA A 146 14.51 -8.68 9.79
C ALA A 146 15.97 -8.99 10.23
N ASN A 147 16.21 -9.18 11.53
CA ASN A 147 17.46 -9.66 12.12
C ASN A 147 17.55 -11.19 12.02
N PHE A 148 17.61 -11.70 10.78
CA PHE A 148 17.43 -13.13 10.50
C PHE A 148 18.49 -14.02 11.16
N ASN A 149 19.76 -13.59 11.20
CA ASN A 149 20.84 -14.39 11.80
C ASN A 149 20.62 -14.63 13.30
N GLN A 150 20.22 -13.60 14.05
CA GLN A 150 19.94 -13.70 15.47
C GLN A 150 18.70 -14.57 15.73
N ALA A 151 17.65 -14.43 14.90
CA ALA A 151 16.47 -15.30 14.98
C ALA A 151 16.83 -16.78 14.71
N ILE A 152 17.69 -17.05 13.72
CA ILE A 152 18.19 -18.40 13.42
C ILE A 152 18.96 -18.98 14.62
N GLU A 153 19.81 -18.20 15.25
CA GLU A 153 20.56 -18.63 16.45
C GLU A 153 19.60 -19.00 17.58
N ASP A 154 18.63 -18.15 17.86
CA ASP A 154 17.65 -18.37 18.92
C ASP A 154 16.80 -19.61 18.69
N TYR A 155 16.24 -19.79 17.49
CA TYR A 155 15.50 -21.01 17.15
C TYR A 155 16.40 -22.25 17.16
N THR A 156 17.70 -22.11 16.86
CA THR A 156 18.65 -23.21 16.95
C THR A 156 18.83 -23.68 18.40
N VAL A 157 18.88 -22.77 19.37
CA VAL A 157 18.89 -23.12 20.79
C VAL A 157 17.59 -23.86 21.18
N CYS A 158 16.44 -23.37 20.71
CA CYS A 158 15.15 -24.03 20.95
C CYS A 158 15.12 -25.48 20.39
N ILE A 159 15.61 -25.69 19.18
CA ILE A 159 15.70 -27.01 18.54
C ILE A 159 16.66 -27.93 19.29
N LYS A 160 17.82 -27.43 19.73
CA LYS A 160 18.78 -28.23 20.53
C LYS A 160 18.14 -28.76 21.82
N LYS A 161 17.33 -27.95 22.50
CA LYS A 161 16.67 -28.34 23.76
C LYS A 161 15.44 -29.23 23.54
N PHE A 162 14.67 -28.97 22.49
CA PHE A 162 13.43 -29.70 22.18
C PHE A 162 13.42 -30.18 20.72
N PRO A 163 14.24 -31.19 20.37
CA PRO A 163 14.43 -31.63 18.99
C PRO A 163 13.19 -32.30 18.37
N LYS A 164 12.21 -32.69 19.19
CA LYS A 164 10.94 -33.27 18.71
C LYS A 164 9.83 -32.23 18.52
N LYS A 165 10.07 -30.96 18.87
CA LYS A 165 9.08 -29.90 18.71
C LYS A 165 9.20 -29.28 17.30
N SER A 166 8.32 -29.74 16.41
CA SER A 166 8.30 -29.34 14.99
C SER A 166 8.19 -27.83 14.78
N GLU A 167 7.45 -27.12 15.63
CA GLU A 167 7.27 -25.66 15.57
C GLU A 167 8.58 -24.88 15.38
N TYR A 168 9.66 -25.26 16.08
CA TYR A 168 10.93 -24.53 15.98
C TYR A 168 11.63 -24.74 14.63
N TYR A 169 11.49 -25.93 14.03
CA TYR A 169 11.96 -26.16 12.65
C TYR A 169 11.16 -25.33 11.66
N PHE A 170 9.84 -25.20 11.83
CA PHE A 170 9.03 -24.35 10.98
C PHE A 170 9.45 -22.87 11.06
N LYS A 171 9.63 -22.34 12.27
CA LYS A 171 10.07 -20.96 12.47
C LYS A 171 11.46 -20.70 11.88
N ARG A 172 12.42 -21.60 12.12
CA ARG A 172 13.77 -21.48 11.56
C ARG A 172 13.79 -21.66 10.04
N ALA A 173 12.98 -22.57 9.48
CA ALA A 173 12.84 -22.74 8.04
C ALA A 173 12.34 -21.46 7.36
N ASN A 174 11.30 -20.83 7.91
CA ASN A 174 10.80 -19.55 7.41
C ASN A 174 11.89 -18.47 7.46
N THR A 175 12.66 -18.43 8.56
CA THR A 175 13.74 -17.46 8.75
C THR A 175 14.87 -17.67 7.75
N TYR A 176 15.31 -18.91 7.52
CA TYR A 176 16.28 -19.24 6.48
C TYR A 176 15.78 -18.84 5.08
N ALA A 177 14.49 -19.05 4.77
CA ALA A 177 13.92 -18.65 3.49
C ALA A 177 14.01 -17.12 3.27
N LEU A 178 13.70 -16.34 4.30
CA LEU A 178 13.81 -14.88 4.26
C LEU A 178 15.26 -14.39 4.20
N ASN A 179 16.18 -15.10 4.86
CA ASN A 179 17.63 -14.81 4.80
C ASN A 179 18.26 -15.18 3.45
N GLY A 180 17.56 -15.94 2.60
CA GLY A 180 18.09 -16.45 1.32
C GLY A 180 18.80 -17.80 1.42
N ASP A 181 18.86 -18.41 2.60
CA ASP A 181 19.46 -19.73 2.86
C ASP A 181 18.51 -20.88 2.46
N LEU A 182 18.13 -20.90 1.18
CA LEU A 182 17.06 -21.74 0.64
C LEU A 182 17.27 -23.25 0.90
N ASN A 183 18.49 -23.75 0.80
CA ASN A 183 18.80 -25.16 1.06
C ASN A 183 18.60 -25.54 2.54
N LEU A 184 19.00 -24.67 3.47
CA LEU A 184 18.82 -24.89 4.90
C LEU A 184 17.34 -24.82 5.27
N SER A 185 16.60 -23.89 4.66
CA SER A 185 15.14 -23.79 4.81
C SER A 185 14.42 -25.09 4.41
N VAL A 186 14.75 -25.65 3.24
CA VAL A 186 14.17 -26.92 2.77
C VAL A 186 14.45 -28.06 3.75
N ASN A 187 15.68 -28.16 4.26
CA ASN A 187 16.05 -29.19 5.22
C ASN A 187 15.22 -29.09 6.52
N ASP A 188 15.01 -27.89 7.04
CA ASP A 188 14.19 -27.69 8.23
C ASP A 188 12.70 -27.97 7.98
N TYR A 189 12.16 -27.62 6.81
CA TYR A 189 10.81 -28.03 6.44
C TYR A 189 10.66 -29.55 6.26
N GLU A 190 11.71 -30.25 5.86
CA GLU A 190 11.73 -31.71 5.83
C GLU A 190 11.73 -32.31 7.23
N ASN A 191 12.52 -31.75 8.16
CA ASN A 191 12.49 -32.13 9.56
C ASN A 191 11.11 -31.87 10.18
N TYR A 192 10.51 -30.71 9.88
CA TYR A 192 9.13 -30.40 10.26
C TYR A 192 8.14 -31.48 9.78
N SER A 193 8.23 -31.86 8.51
CA SER A 193 7.34 -32.86 7.90
C SER A 193 7.53 -34.27 8.48
N LYS A 194 8.77 -34.65 8.84
CA LYS A 194 9.10 -35.95 9.46
C LYS A 194 8.53 -36.08 10.87
N LEU A 195 8.42 -34.97 11.59
CA LEU A 195 7.83 -34.94 12.94
C LEU A 195 6.28 -34.91 12.93
N ASP A 196 5.67 -35.24 11.78
CA ASP A 196 4.23 -35.34 11.50
C ASP A 196 3.37 -34.25 12.14
N SER A 197 3.73 -33.00 11.89
CA SER A 197 2.87 -31.85 12.23
C SER A 197 1.67 -31.80 11.28
N LYS A 198 0.50 -32.22 11.77
CA LYS A 198 -0.77 -32.09 11.03
C LYS A 198 -1.13 -30.63 10.75
N THR A 199 -0.73 -29.72 11.64
CA THR A 199 -0.89 -28.28 11.45
C THR A 199 -0.04 -27.80 10.28
N ASN A 200 -0.57 -26.90 9.45
CA ASN A 200 0.15 -26.23 8.35
C ASN A 200 0.80 -27.13 7.27
N LYS A 201 0.48 -28.43 7.19
CA LYS A 201 1.08 -29.36 6.20
C LYS A 201 1.01 -28.83 4.77
N SER A 202 -0.18 -28.40 4.33
CA SER A 202 -0.37 -27.84 2.98
C SER A 202 0.43 -26.56 2.75
N THR A 203 0.48 -25.68 3.76
CA THR A 203 1.26 -24.43 3.72
C THR A 203 2.75 -24.73 3.59
N VAL A 204 3.28 -25.66 4.38
CA VAL A 204 4.69 -26.06 4.32
C VAL A 204 5.02 -26.74 2.99
N THR A 205 4.17 -27.65 2.49
CA THR A 205 4.36 -28.24 1.16
C THR A 205 4.40 -27.16 0.07
N TYR A 206 3.56 -26.12 0.17
CA TYR A 206 3.56 -25.01 -0.78
C TYR A 206 4.85 -24.18 -0.70
N GLN A 207 5.30 -23.82 0.51
CA GLN A 207 6.55 -23.07 0.69
C GLN A 207 7.76 -23.89 0.21
N LYS A 208 7.83 -25.18 0.54
CA LYS A 208 8.86 -26.07 0.00
C LYS A 208 8.85 -26.09 -1.53
N ALA A 209 7.67 -26.18 -2.16
CA ALA A 209 7.55 -26.21 -3.61
C ALA A 209 8.08 -24.93 -4.26
N LYS A 210 7.77 -23.76 -3.68
CA LYS A 210 8.32 -22.47 -4.12
C LYS A 210 9.84 -22.41 -3.98
N ILE A 211 10.37 -22.81 -2.82
CA ILE A 211 11.82 -22.81 -2.61
C ILE A 211 12.50 -23.78 -3.57
N TYR A 212 11.95 -24.99 -3.77
CA TYR A 212 12.44 -25.94 -4.76
C TYR A 212 12.45 -25.37 -6.18
N PHE A 213 11.45 -24.55 -6.53
CA PHE A 213 11.40 -23.86 -7.81
C PHE A 213 12.51 -22.80 -7.93
N GLU A 214 12.74 -22.01 -6.88
CA GLU A 214 13.78 -20.97 -6.83
C GLU A 214 15.19 -21.56 -6.93
N ILE A 215 15.47 -22.69 -6.24
CA ILE A 215 16.74 -23.43 -6.39
C ILE A 215 16.83 -24.26 -7.68
N LYS A 216 15.89 -24.06 -8.62
CA LYS A 216 15.82 -24.73 -9.93
C LYS A 216 15.68 -26.26 -9.87
N ASN A 217 15.26 -26.79 -8.73
CA ASN A 217 14.91 -28.20 -8.59
C ASN A 217 13.46 -28.42 -9.03
N TYR A 218 13.23 -28.26 -10.34
CA TYR A 218 11.89 -28.30 -10.93
C TYR A 218 11.19 -29.64 -10.75
N LYS A 219 11.94 -30.76 -10.62
CA LYS A 219 11.36 -32.08 -10.36
C LYS A 219 10.67 -32.14 -9.00
N LYS A 220 11.39 -31.77 -7.93
CA LYS A 220 10.82 -31.75 -6.57
C LYS A 220 9.75 -30.67 -6.42
N ALA A 221 9.94 -29.51 -7.05
CA ALA A 221 8.91 -28.46 -7.07
C ALA A 221 7.59 -28.99 -7.69
N LEU A 222 7.68 -29.63 -8.85
CA LEU A 222 6.54 -30.21 -9.55
C LEU A 222 5.80 -31.25 -8.70
N GLU A 223 6.54 -32.16 -8.05
CA GLU A 223 5.96 -33.17 -7.16
C GLU A 223 5.15 -32.53 -6.02
N ASN A 224 5.74 -31.55 -5.34
CA ASN A 224 5.08 -30.86 -4.22
C ASN A 224 3.87 -30.05 -4.70
N PHE A 225 3.97 -29.29 -5.79
CA PHE A 225 2.82 -28.54 -6.33
C PHE A 225 1.69 -29.46 -6.82
N SER A 226 2.01 -30.57 -7.49
CA SER A 226 1.00 -31.52 -7.95
C SER A 226 0.25 -32.17 -6.78
N SER A 227 0.94 -32.43 -5.66
CA SER A 227 0.31 -32.95 -4.44
C SER A 227 -0.69 -31.96 -3.78
N LEU A 228 -0.61 -30.68 -4.15
CA LEU A 228 -1.44 -29.60 -3.62
C LEU A 228 -2.57 -29.18 -4.56
N GLU A 229 -2.49 -29.53 -5.85
CA GLU A 229 -3.41 -29.07 -6.90
C GLU A 229 -4.89 -29.23 -6.52
N ASN A 230 -5.25 -30.37 -5.93
CA ASN A 230 -6.64 -30.66 -5.53
C ASN A 230 -6.98 -30.24 -4.09
N LYS A 231 -5.97 -29.82 -3.30
CA LYS A 231 -6.13 -29.46 -1.88
C LYS A 231 -6.29 -27.96 -1.67
N ILE A 232 -5.57 -27.16 -2.45
CA ILE A 232 -5.56 -25.71 -2.35
C ILE A 232 -6.19 -25.14 -3.63
N LYS A 233 -7.29 -24.41 -3.49
CA LYS A 233 -7.89 -23.63 -4.59
C LYS A 233 -7.09 -22.33 -4.82
N ASN A 234 -5.80 -22.46 -5.14
CA ASN A 234 -4.97 -21.34 -5.58
C ASN A 234 -4.61 -21.56 -7.06
N PRO A 235 -5.12 -20.75 -8.00
CA PRO A 235 -4.83 -20.91 -9.42
C PRO A 235 -3.32 -20.73 -9.73
N GLU A 236 -2.55 -20.02 -8.91
CA GLU A 236 -1.10 -19.89 -9.06
C GLU A 236 -0.37 -21.25 -9.00
N ILE A 237 -0.92 -22.25 -8.31
CA ILE A 237 -0.31 -23.60 -8.30
C ILE A 237 -0.27 -24.17 -9.73
N LEU A 238 -1.31 -23.93 -10.53
CA LEU A 238 -1.33 -24.36 -11.94
C LEU A 238 -0.26 -23.65 -12.77
N THR A 239 0.03 -22.37 -12.47
CA THR A 239 1.09 -21.63 -13.16
C THR A 239 2.46 -22.18 -12.80
N PHE A 240 2.72 -22.45 -11.51
CA PHE A 240 3.97 -23.07 -11.08
C PHE A 240 4.18 -24.47 -11.65
N ILE A 241 3.12 -25.30 -11.72
CA ILE A 241 3.20 -26.62 -12.38
C ILE A 241 3.53 -26.45 -13.86
N GLY A 242 2.88 -25.51 -14.55
CA GLY A 242 3.18 -25.17 -15.95
C GLY A 242 4.65 -24.75 -16.14
N ASP A 243 5.13 -23.84 -15.29
CA ASP A 243 6.51 -23.34 -15.32
C ASP A 243 7.53 -24.45 -15.03
N CYS A 244 7.25 -25.36 -14.08
CA CYS A 244 8.10 -26.52 -13.81
C CYS A 244 8.21 -27.42 -15.04
N ASN A 245 7.08 -27.75 -15.68
CA ASN A 245 7.07 -28.57 -16.89
C ASN A 245 7.79 -27.89 -18.06
N LEU A 246 7.65 -26.57 -18.20
CA LEU A 246 8.35 -25.79 -19.22
C LEU A 246 9.88 -25.92 -19.04
N ASN A 247 10.38 -25.73 -17.81
CA ASN A 247 11.82 -25.86 -17.52
C ASN A 247 12.33 -27.31 -17.64
N LEU A 248 11.47 -28.30 -17.39
CA LEU A 248 11.76 -29.72 -17.62
C LEU A 248 11.63 -30.13 -19.10
N LYS A 249 11.33 -29.21 -20.01
CA LYS A 249 11.12 -29.43 -21.46
C LYS A 249 9.91 -30.31 -21.79
N GLU A 250 8.99 -30.46 -20.85
CA GLU A 250 7.71 -31.17 -20.99
C GLU A 250 6.64 -30.21 -21.54
N TYR A 251 6.91 -29.64 -22.72
CA TYR A 251 6.17 -28.49 -23.26
C TYR A 251 4.66 -28.73 -23.40
N ASN A 252 4.25 -29.93 -23.85
CA ASN A 252 2.84 -30.28 -23.99
C ASN A 252 2.10 -30.30 -22.64
N LYS A 253 2.78 -30.75 -21.57
CA LYS A 253 2.22 -30.70 -20.21
C LYS A 253 2.11 -29.26 -19.73
N ALA A 254 3.14 -28.43 -19.96
CA ALA A 254 3.11 -27.01 -19.62
C ALA A 254 1.92 -26.29 -20.27
N ILE A 255 1.71 -26.49 -21.58
CA ILE A 255 0.58 -25.95 -22.34
C ILE A 255 -0.77 -26.37 -21.71
N ARG A 256 -0.90 -27.64 -21.33
CA ARG A 256 -2.13 -28.16 -20.70
C ARG A 256 -2.44 -27.43 -19.39
N TYR A 257 -1.43 -27.22 -18.53
CA TYR A 257 -1.61 -26.53 -17.25
C TYR A 257 -1.87 -25.02 -17.43
N TYR A 258 -1.19 -24.34 -18.36
CA TYR A 258 -1.53 -22.96 -18.70
C TYR A 258 -2.96 -22.84 -19.24
N THR A 259 -3.41 -23.80 -20.04
CA THR A 259 -4.79 -23.84 -20.53
C THR A 259 -5.77 -24.04 -19.38
N LYS A 260 -5.50 -24.96 -18.45
CA LYS A 260 -6.32 -25.16 -17.25
C LYS A 260 -6.43 -23.89 -16.40
N TYR A 261 -5.33 -23.13 -16.25
CA TYR A 261 -5.35 -21.83 -15.59
C TYR A 261 -6.21 -20.80 -16.34
N LEU A 262 -6.05 -20.70 -17.67
CA LEU A 262 -6.76 -19.73 -18.50
C LEU A 262 -8.26 -20.03 -18.64
N LEU A 263 -8.70 -21.28 -18.41
CA LEU A 263 -10.14 -21.59 -18.29
C LEU A 263 -10.78 -20.88 -17.07
N GLN A 264 -10.01 -20.66 -16.01
CA GLN A 264 -10.46 -19.96 -14.80
C GLN A 264 -10.22 -18.45 -14.89
N ASN A 265 -9.11 -18.04 -15.53
CA ASN A 265 -8.66 -16.66 -15.63
C ASN A 265 -8.36 -16.29 -17.10
N PRO A 266 -9.38 -16.12 -17.95
CA PRO A 266 -9.21 -16.07 -19.41
C PRO A 266 -8.44 -14.86 -19.93
N ASN A 267 -8.35 -13.79 -19.15
CA ASN A 267 -7.76 -12.50 -19.55
C ASN A 267 -6.39 -12.24 -18.90
N ASN A 268 -5.77 -13.25 -18.28
CA ASN A 268 -4.42 -13.10 -17.73
C ASN A 268 -3.38 -13.11 -18.87
N ILE A 269 -2.95 -11.91 -19.28
CA ILE A 269 -1.99 -11.69 -20.36
C ILE A 269 -0.68 -12.45 -20.13
N SER A 270 -0.13 -12.45 -18.90
CA SER A 270 1.15 -13.09 -18.58
C SER A 270 1.12 -14.60 -18.86
N ILE A 271 0.02 -15.28 -18.50
CA ILE A 271 -0.11 -16.72 -18.75
C ILE A 271 -0.41 -17.03 -20.23
N ILE A 272 -1.16 -16.16 -20.92
CA ILE A 272 -1.35 -16.28 -22.38
C ILE A 272 0.00 -16.15 -23.10
N GLU A 273 0.86 -15.22 -22.68
CA GLU A 273 2.22 -15.05 -23.22
C GLU A 273 3.08 -16.30 -22.99
N LYS A 274 3.11 -16.82 -21.76
CA LYS A 274 3.83 -18.08 -21.46
C LYS A 274 3.34 -19.24 -22.33
N ARG A 275 2.03 -19.36 -22.55
CA ARG A 275 1.46 -20.41 -23.40
C ARG A 275 1.79 -20.21 -24.88
N ALA A 276 1.69 -18.98 -25.39
CA ALA A 276 2.05 -18.62 -26.77
C ALA A 276 3.52 -18.95 -27.07
N GLU A 277 4.41 -18.60 -26.15
CA GLU A 277 5.84 -18.89 -26.27
C GLU A 277 6.11 -20.39 -26.23
N THR A 278 5.41 -21.11 -25.35
CA THR A 278 5.53 -22.58 -25.31
C THR A 278 5.01 -23.22 -26.61
N TYR A 279 3.93 -22.71 -27.19
CA TYR A 279 3.45 -23.14 -28.52
C TYR A 279 4.47 -22.88 -29.63
N ARG A 280 5.17 -21.74 -29.58
CA ARG A 280 6.25 -21.40 -30.51
C ARG A 280 7.40 -22.40 -30.43
N ILE A 281 7.80 -22.79 -29.21
CA ILE A 281 8.86 -23.78 -28.98
C ILE A 281 8.50 -25.14 -29.60
N VAL A 282 7.25 -25.60 -29.46
CA VAL A 282 6.77 -26.85 -30.08
C VAL A 282 6.39 -26.71 -31.57
N LYS A 283 6.69 -25.56 -32.19
CA LYS A 283 6.38 -25.23 -33.60
C LYS A 283 4.88 -25.24 -33.93
N ASN A 284 4.01 -25.12 -32.95
CA ASN A 284 2.56 -24.93 -33.16
C ASN A 284 2.26 -23.44 -33.37
N LEU A 285 2.64 -22.93 -34.54
CA LEU A 285 2.52 -21.51 -34.87
C LEU A 285 1.07 -21.02 -34.95
N ALA A 286 0.13 -21.89 -35.30
CA ALA A 286 -1.29 -21.55 -35.39
C ALA A 286 -1.85 -21.12 -34.01
N ASN A 287 -1.64 -21.95 -32.99
CA ASN A 287 -2.10 -21.64 -31.64
C ASN A 287 -1.30 -20.50 -31.00
N ALA A 288 0.02 -20.42 -31.26
CA ALA A 288 0.84 -19.31 -30.81
C ALA A 288 0.30 -17.97 -31.34
N ASN A 289 0.02 -17.88 -32.65
CA ASN A 289 -0.53 -16.68 -33.28
C ASN A 289 -1.92 -16.32 -32.74
N ASN A 290 -2.74 -17.31 -32.41
CA ASN A 290 -4.04 -17.06 -31.78
C ASN A 290 -3.89 -16.42 -30.39
N ASP A 291 -2.99 -16.95 -29.57
CA ASP A 291 -2.69 -16.37 -28.25
C ASP A 291 -2.09 -14.96 -28.36
N TYR A 292 -1.18 -14.71 -29.31
CA TYR A 292 -0.65 -13.37 -29.58
C TYR A 292 -1.72 -12.37 -30.02
N ARG A 293 -2.67 -12.79 -30.87
CA ARG A 293 -3.82 -11.96 -31.24
C ARG A 293 -4.67 -11.62 -30.03
N LYS A 294 -4.93 -12.62 -29.16
CA LYS A 294 -5.67 -12.39 -27.92
C LYS A 294 -4.96 -11.38 -27.01
N ILE A 295 -3.64 -11.47 -26.87
CA ILE A 295 -2.82 -10.51 -26.12
C ILE A 295 -2.95 -9.10 -26.71
N ALA A 296 -2.86 -8.96 -28.03
CA ALA A 296 -2.98 -7.66 -28.70
C ALA A 296 -4.35 -7.02 -28.45
N ILE A 297 -5.43 -7.81 -28.52
CA ILE A 297 -6.80 -7.35 -28.20
C ILE A 297 -6.86 -6.87 -26.74
N LEU A 298 -6.42 -7.70 -25.78
CA LEU A 298 -6.47 -7.37 -24.35
C LEU A 298 -5.61 -6.15 -23.99
N ARG A 299 -4.47 -5.95 -24.66
CA ARG A 299 -3.63 -4.75 -24.48
C ARG A 299 -4.28 -3.50 -25.06
N ASN A 300 -4.91 -3.61 -26.23
CA ASN A 300 -5.65 -2.51 -26.85
C ASN A 300 -6.91 -2.13 -26.06
N GLU A 301 -7.61 -3.09 -25.47
CA GLU A 301 -8.71 -2.80 -24.54
C GLU A 301 -8.24 -2.03 -23.31
N LYS A 302 -7.03 -2.31 -22.81
CA LYS A 302 -6.42 -1.54 -21.72
C LYS A 302 -5.90 -0.16 -22.13
N ALA A 303 -5.64 0.09 -23.41
CA ALA A 303 -4.97 1.29 -23.90
C ALA A 303 -5.87 2.55 -24.04
N GLY A 304 -7.15 2.47 -23.69
CA GLY A 304 -8.08 3.61 -23.65
C GLY A 304 -8.57 4.11 -25.02
N PHE A 305 -9.59 4.98 -25.02
CA PHE A 305 -10.33 5.43 -26.21
C PHE A 305 -9.42 6.00 -27.34
N PHE A 306 -8.43 6.82 -26.99
CA PHE A 306 -7.58 7.48 -27.97
C PHE A 306 -6.63 6.52 -28.73
N SER A 307 -6.18 5.42 -28.11
CA SER A 307 -5.39 4.41 -28.84
C SER A 307 -6.26 3.66 -29.86
N LYS A 308 -7.54 3.43 -29.51
CA LYS A 308 -8.50 2.67 -30.31
C LYS A 308 -9.00 3.45 -31.54
N TYR A 309 -9.04 4.78 -31.46
CA TYR A 309 -9.59 5.65 -32.52
C TYR A 309 -8.61 6.70 -33.06
N SER A 310 -7.31 6.55 -32.79
CA SER A 310 -6.26 7.49 -33.20
C SER A 310 -6.37 7.91 -34.67
N TRP A 311 -6.67 6.96 -35.57
CA TRP A 311 -6.79 7.23 -37.00
C TRP A 311 -8.03 8.08 -37.36
N LEU A 312 -9.16 7.90 -36.66
CA LEU A 312 -10.37 8.71 -36.86
C LEU A 312 -10.16 10.15 -36.37
N VAL A 313 -9.46 10.34 -35.25
CA VAL A 313 -9.09 11.66 -34.72
C VAL A 313 -8.16 12.38 -35.70
N LEU A 314 -7.17 11.66 -36.26
CA LEU A 314 -6.24 12.21 -37.25
C LEU A 314 -6.95 12.60 -38.56
N PHE A 315 -7.90 11.78 -39.01
CA PHE A 315 -8.73 12.07 -40.18
C PHE A 315 -9.61 13.31 -39.96
N GLY A 316 -10.22 13.44 -38.79
CA GLY A 316 -11.01 14.63 -38.42
C GLY A 316 -10.18 15.91 -38.44
N PHE A 317 -8.96 15.86 -37.91
CA PHE A 317 -8.03 17.00 -37.92
C PHE A 317 -7.60 17.39 -39.35
N LEU A 318 -7.24 16.42 -40.18
CA LEU A 318 -6.86 16.66 -41.58
C LEU A 318 -8.01 17.28 -42.38
N TYR A 319 -9.24 16.80 -42.16
CA TYR A 319 -10.42 17.30 -42.86
C TYR A 319 -10.78 18.73 -42.42
N PHE A 320 -10.68 19.04 -41.12
CA PHE A 320 -10.87 20.39 -40.59
C PHE A 320 -9.86 21.40 -41.14
N PHE A 321 -8.58 21.02 -41.20
CA PHE A 321 -7.53 21.88 -41.77
C PHE A 321 -7.67 22.07 -43.28
N ALA A 322 -8.03 21.00 -44.02
CA ALA A 322 -8.33 21.11 -45.44
C ALA A 322 -9.49 22.09 -45.70
N GLY A 323 -10.58 21.96 -44.93
CA GLY A 323 -11.71 22.89 -44.97
C GLY A 323 -11.29 24.34 -44.76
N ASN A 324 -10.50 24.62 -43.72
CA ASN A 324 -10.01 25.98 -43.40
C ASN A 324 -9.00 26.55 -44.41
N LEU A 325 -8.19 25.70 -45.05
CA LEU A 325 -7.29 26.11 -46.14
C LEU A 325 -8.06 26.49 -47.40
N PHE A 326 -9.11 25.73 -47.73
CA PHE A 326 -9.95 26.01 -48.90
C PHE A 326 -10.86 27.24 -48.71
N THR A 327 -11.35 27.50 -47.49
CA THR A 327 -12.10 28.73 -47.19
C THR A 327 -11.21 29.98 -47.26
N ARG A 328 -10.00 29.96 -46.68
CA ARG A 328 -9.04 31.09 -46.77
C ARG A 328 -8.58 31.39 -48.20
N LYS A 329 -8.39 30.38 -49.06
CA LYS A 329 -8.04 30.60 -50.48
C LYS A 329 -9.20 31.23 -51.27
N LYS A 330 -10.46 30.90 -50.95
CA LYS A 330 -11.65 31.49 -51.60
C LYS A 330 -11.90 32.92 -51.13
N GLU A 331 -11.74 33.24 -49.86
CA GLU A 331 -11.93 34.61 -49.33
C GLU A 331 -11.04 35.65 -50.03
N LYS A 332 -9.79 35.29 -50.34
CA LYS A 332 -8.87 36.14 -51.13
C LYS A 332 -9.30 36.33 -52.59
N ARG A 333 -9.99 35.37 -53.20
CA ARG A 333 -10.41 35.41 -54.62
C ARG A 333 -11.73 36.17 -54.82
N TYR A 334 -12.57 36.27 -53.77
CA TYR A 334 -13.94 36.79 -53.87
C TYR A 334 -14.16 38.18 -53.25
N ARG A 335 -13.13 38.83 -52.68
CA ARG A 335 -13.22 40.21 -52.17
C ARG A 335 -13.70 41.27 -53.17
N ASN A 336 -13.71 40.97 -54.49
CA ASN A 336 -14.06 41.93 -55.53
C ASN A 336 -15.43 41.74 -56.19
N ARG A 337 -16.34 40.90 -55.66
CA ARG A 337 -17.70 40.78 -56.23
C ARG A 337 -18.77 40.73 -55.12
N LYS A 338 -19.75 41.65 -55.18
CA LYS A 338 -20.94 41.79 -54.30
C LYS A 338 -21.95 40.62 -54.41
N LEU A 339 -21.48 39.39 -54.57
CA LEU A 339 -22.30 38.18 -54.78
C LEU A 339 -21.88 37.03 -53.85
N SER A 340 -21.44 37.37 -52.64
CA SER A 340 -20.76 36.43 -51.72
C SER A 340 -21.66 35.66 -50.76
N HIS A 341 -23.00 35.79 -50.80
CA HIS A 341 -23.86 35.15 -49.78
C HIS A 341 -24.75 34.01 -50.29
N ALA A 342 -25.05 33.93 -51.59
CA ALA A 342 -25.96 32.91 -52.12
C ALA A 342 -25.27 31.61 -52.58
N TYR A 343 -24.00 31.66 -53.00
CA TYR A 343 -23.28 30.49 -53.53
C TYR A 343 -22.54 29.67 -52.46
N GLN A 344 -22.49 30.12 -51.21
CA GLN A 344 -21.81 29.42 -50.13
C GLN A 344 -22.60 28.23 -49.55
N SER A 345 -23.91 28.11 -49.83
CA SER A 345 -24.78 27.09 -49.23
C SER A 345 -25.06 25.86 -50.10
N LEU A 346 -24.69 25.86 -51.39
CA LEU A 346 -25.10 24.81 -52.33
C LEU A 346 -24.10 23.65 -52.52
N PHE A 347 -22.83 23.80 -52.12
CA PHE A 347 -21.78 22.85 -52.54
C PHE A 347 -21.25 21.90 -51.44
N PHE A 348 -21.88 21.83 -50.27
CA PHE A 348 -21.46 20.94 -49.17
C PHE A 348 -22.57 20.06 -48.57
N GLY A 349 -23.65 19.82 -49.32
CA GLY A 349 -24.78 18.95 -48.90
C GLY A 349 -24.66 17.49 -49.34
N GLY A 350 -23.44 16.97 -49.60
CA GLY A 350 -23.26 15.70 -50.32
C GLY A 350 -23.03 14.44 -49.51
N PHE A 351 -22.79 14.50 -48.18
CA PHE A 351 -22.53 13.28 -47.40
C PHE A 351 -23.24 13.17 -46.05
N PHE A 352 -23.88 14.25 -45.58
CA PHE A 352 -24.90 14.20 -44.53
C PHE A 352 -25.99 15.18 -44.92
N GLY A 353 -27.10 14.65 -45.44
CA GLY A 353 -28.18 15.41 -46.03
C GLY A 353 -28.66 16.54 -45.11
N GLY A 354 -28.64 17.75 -45.65
CA GLY A 354 -29.29 18.92 -45.09
C GLY A 354 -29.61 19.87 -46.22
N GLN A 355 -30.87 19.89 -46.68
CA GLN A 355 -31.38 20.99 -47.48
C GLN A 355 -31.84 22.11 -46.53
N TYR A 356 -31.49 23.36 -46.82
CA TYR A 356 -32.08 24.53 -46.16
C TYR A 356 -32.50 25.60 -47.18
N LEU A 357 -33.73 26.09 -47.01
CA LEU A 357 -34.34 27.23 -47.71
C LEU A 357 -33.93 28.58 -47.06
N PHE A 358 -33.70 29.60 -47.88
CA PHE A 358 -33.54 31.03 -47.51
C PHE A 358 -34.83 31.79 -47.91
N THR A 359 -35.31 32.91 -47.37
CA THR A 359 -35.19 33.72 -46.13
C THR A 359 -36.36 34.71 -46.16
N GLY A 360 -36.88 35.10 -45.00
CA GLY A 360 -37.70 36.32 -44.84
C GLY A 360 -37.77 36.74 -43.37
N ARG A 361 -37.12 37.87 -43.04
CA ARG A 361 -37.11 38.65 -41.79
C ARG A 361 -37.73 38.04 -40.52
N ASN A 362 -36.89 37.96 -39.48
CA ASN A 362 -37.20 37.68 -38.06
C ASN A 362 -37.77 36.28 -37.77
N PHE A 363 -36.91 35.33 -37.40
CA PHE A 363 -37.11 34.33 -36.32
C PHE A 363 -35.91 33.35 -36.27
N MET A 364 -35.47 32.97 -35.07
CA MET A 364 -34.51 31.88 -34.81
C MET A 364 -35.23 30.54 -34.78
N TYR A 365 -34.74 29.51 -35.49
CA TYR A 365 -34.91 28.10 -35.13
C TYR A 365 -33.70 27.26 -35.56
N ILE A 366 -33.27 26.36 -34.69
CA ILE A 366 -32.28 25.29 -34.94
C ILE A 366 -33.08 24.01 -35.16
N ILE A 367 -33.03 23.42 -36.37
CA ILE A 367 -33.51 22.06 -36.62
C ILE A 367 -32.28 21.15 -36.70
N TYR A 368 -32.21 20.16 -35.81
CA TYR A 368 -31.25 19.06 -35.85
C TYR A 368 -31.67 18.04 -36.92
N SER A 369 -30.72 17.54 -37.71
CA SER A 369 -30.85 16.24 -38.38
C SER A 369 -29.55 15.45 -38.26
N VAL A 370 -29.57 14.52 -37.32
CA VAL A 370 -28.55 13.49 -37.07
C VAL A 370 -29.05 12.19 -37.73
N PRO A 371 -28.18 11.40 -38.38
CA PRO A 371 -27.80 10.14 -37.75
C PRO A 371 -26.40 9.64 -38.11
N VAL A 372 -25.35 10.34 -37.70
CA VAL A 372 -24.02 9.74 -37.36
C VAL A 372 -23.41 10.37 -36.09
N PHE A 373 -23.89 11.54 -35.66
CA PHE A 373 -23.40 12.25 -34.47
C PHE A 373 -24.05 11.86 -33.12
N ILE A 374 -25.10 11.01 -33.09
CA ILE A 374 -25.83 10.69 -31.85
C ILE A 374 -25.02 9.81 -30.89
N PHE A 375 -23.95 9.15 -31.32
CA PHE A 375 -23.08 8.40 -30.39
C PHE A 375 -21.90 9.22 -29.83
N MET A 376 -21.61 10.41 -30.35
CA MET A 376 -20.50 11.27 -29.91
C MET A 376 -20.92 12.41 -28.96
N ILE A 377 -22.21 12.66 -28.80
CA ILE A 377 -22.73 13.72 -27.92
C ILE A 377 -23.67 13.10 -26.89
N ILE A 378 -23.14 12.22 -26.05
CA ILE A 378 -23.76 12.04 -24.73
C ILE A 378 -23.13 12.99 -23.71
N ASN A 379 -21.99 13.64 -24.00
CA ASN A 379 -21.32 14.48 -23.00
C ASN A 379 -20.28 15.47 -23.56
N SER A 380 -20.57 16.14 -24.67
CA SER A 380 -19.62 17.09 -25.27
C SER A 380 -20.31 18.38 -25.72
N PHE A 381 -19.81 19.55 -25.29
CA PHE A 381 -20.32 20.86 -25.72
C PHE A 381 -19.28 21.56 -26.60
N ALA A 382 -19.74 22.19 -27.68
CA ALA A 382 -18.90 22.98 -28.56
C ALA A 382 -19.38 24.44 -28.57
N PHE A 383 -18.49 25.38 -28.22
CA PHE A 383 -18.76 26.82 -28.30
C PHE A 383 -17.95 27.44 -29.44
N ARG A 384 -18.63 28.22 -30.29
CA ARG A 384 -18.03 28.95 -31.41
C ARG A 384 -17.94 30.43 -31.04
N PHE A 385 -16.73 30.99 -31.07
CA PHE A 385 -16.50 32.42 -30.89
C PHE A 385 -15.95 33.01 -32.19
N HIS A 386 -16.55 34.11 -32.64
CA HIS A 386 -16.07 34.89 -33.78
C HIS A 386 -15.25 36.08 -33.28
N TYR A 387 -13.98 36.17 -33.64
CA TYR A 387 -13.15 37.35 -33.31
C TYR A 387 -12.18 37.69 -34.46
N ASN A 388 -12.25 38.92 -34.96
CA ASN A 388 -11.40 39.49 -36.02
C ASN A 388 -11.11 38.54 -37.20
N ASN A 389 -12.17 38.08 -37.88
CA ASN A 389 -12.15 37.19 -39.06
C ASN A 389 -11.56 35.78 -38.84
N PHE A 390 -11.47 35.31 -37.59
CA PHE A 390 -11.21 33.91 -37.29
C PHE A 390 -12.27 33.31 -36.37
N ASP A 391 -12.53 32.03 -36.60
CA ASP A 391 -13.49 31.24 -35.84
C ASP A 391 -12.72 30.35 -34.88
N LEU A 392 -12.96 30.55 -33.59
CA LEU A 392 -12.45 29.67 -32.57
C LEU A 392 -13.53 28.69 -32.13
N TRP A 393 -13.21 27.41 -32.20
CA TRP A 393 -14.08 26.32 -31.75
C TRP A 393 -13.46 25.67 -30.51
N LEU A 394 -14.20 25.71 -29.41
CA LEU A 394 -13.80 25.09 -28.15
C LEU A 394 -14.70 23.89 -27.91
N ILE A 395 -14.12 22.68 -27.97
CA ILE A 395 -14.85 21.41 -27.84
C ILE A 395 -14.42 20.76 -26.54
N THR A 396 -15.37 20.52 -25.63
CA THR A 396 -15.14 19.78 -24.39
C THR A 396 -15.77 18.40 -24.51
N ILE A 397 -15.08 17.37 -24.00
CA ILE A 397 -15.55 15.97 -23.99
C ILE A 397 -15.49 15.48 -22.54
N LEU A 398 -16.62 15.06 -21.99
CA LEU A 398 -16.73 14.54 -20.62
C LEU A 398 -16.88 13.00 -20.64
N GLU A 399 -15.98 12.31 -19.94
CA GLU A 399 -16.20 10.91 -19.52
C GLU A 399 -16.10 10.85 -17.99
N ASN A 400 -17.09 10.24 -17.34
CA ASN A 400 -17.15 10.04 -15.89
C ASN A 400 -16.08 9.02 -15.43
N ASN A 401 -15.49 9.07 -14.23
CA ASN A 401 -16.08 9.55 -12.96
C ASN A 401 -15.10 10.30 -12.00
N PHE A 402 -13.82 10.51 -12.34
CA PHE A 402 -12.88 11.27 -11.47
C PHE A 402 -11.81 12.06 -12.25
N GLY A 403 -11.59 11.76 -13.53
CA GLY A 403 -10.63 12.46 -14.42
C GLY A 403 -11.10 13.84 -14.92
N LEU A 404 -12.37 14.19 -14.69
CA LEU A 404 -12.98 15.50 -14.96
C LEU A 404 -12.19 16.68 -14.34
N LYS A 405 -11.55 16.48 -13.19
CA LYS A 405 -10.79 17.52 -12.49
C LYS A 405 -9.49 17.88 -13.20
N VAL A 406 -8.88 16.94 -13.92
CA VAL A 406 -7.66 17.18 -14.71
C VAL A 406 -7.98 17.95 -16.00
N PHE A 407 -9.18 17.74 -16.56
CA PHE A 407 -9.65 18.51 -17.74
C PHE A 407 -9.85 20.00 -17.43
N TYR A 408 -10.34 20.35 -16.23
CA TYR A 408 -10.43 21.76 -15.76
C TYR A 408 -9.07 22.46 -15.71
N PHE A 409 -8.00 21.73 -15.39
CA PHE A 409 -6.64 22.26 -15.33
C PHE A 409 -6.02 22.48 -16.73
N ILE A 410 -6.41 21.67 -17.71
CA ILE A 410 -5.92 21.83 -19.09
C ILE A 410 -6.64 22.99 -19.78
N CYS A 411 -7.94 23.20 -19.52
CA CYS A 411 -8.66 24.35 -20.04
C CYS A 411 -8.14 25.68 -19.49
N SER A 412 -7.71 25.75 -18.22
CA SER A 412 -7.07 26.96 -17.68
C SER A 412 -5.73 27.25 -18.33
N LEU A 413 -4.94 26.23 -18.69
CA LEU A 413 -3.68 26.38 -19.44
C LEU A 413 -3.89 26.81 -20.89
N ILE A 414 -4.92 26.29 -21.57
CA ILE A 414 -5.26 26.71 -22.95
C ILE A 414 -5.76 28.16 -22.98
N ILE A 415 -6.47 28.62 -21.94
CA ILE A 415 -6.83 30.03 -21.79
C ILE A 415 -5.57 30.90 -21.65
N ILE A 416 -4.55 30.44 -20.92
CA ILE A 416 -3.29 31.18 -20.73
C ILE A 416 -2.49 31.27 -22.05
N ASP A 417 -2.40 30.20 -22.86
CA ASP A 417 -1.72 30.24 -24.16
C ASP A 417 -2.48 31.04 -25.23
N PHE A 418 -3.82 31.06 -25.18
CA PHE A 418 -4.61 31.85 -26.12
C PHE A 418 -4.46 33.37 -25.91
N PHE A 419 -4.14 33.79 -24.68
CA PHE A 419 -3.77 35.18 -24.38
C PHE A 419 -2.33 35.54 -24.81
N ALA A 420 -1.46 34.56 -25.10
CA ALA A 420 -0.08 34.81 -25.54
C ALA A 420 0.04 34.98 -27.08
N LEU A 421 -0.86 34.39 -27.88
CA LEU A 421 -0.79 34.46 -29.35
C LEU A 421 -1.18 35.79 -30.04
N PRO A 422 -1.78 36.82 -29.40
CA PRO A 422 -1.92 38.14 -30.04
C PRO A 422 -0.62 38.93 -30.12
N PHE A 423 0.43 38.56 -29.38
CA PHE A 423 1.64 39.39 -29.26
C PHE A 423 2.73 39.11 -30.30
N VAL A 424 2.72 37.97 -30.99
CA VAL A 424 3.90 37.51 -31.78
C VAL A 424 3.80 37.79 -33.29
N VAL A 425 2.63 38.09 -33.84
CA VAL A 425 2.49 38.33 -35.31
C VAL A 425 2.71 39.79 -35.72
N PHE A 426 2.84 40.73 -34.77
CA PHE A 426 3.08 42.15 -35.09
C PHE A 426 4.54 42.54 -35.38
N ASN A 427 5.51 41.62 -35.29
CA ASN A 427 6.91 42.04 -35.17
C ASN A 427 7.80 42.00 -36.44
N LYS A 428 7.24 41.86 -37.66
CA LYS A 428 8.06 41.96 -38.90
C LYS A 428 7.34 42.61 -40.09
N ASN A 429 6.81 43.82 -39.92
CA ASN A 429 6.48 44.67 -41.08
C ASN A 429 6.64 46.16 -40.74
N GLU A 430 7.89 46.65 -40.73
CA GLU A 430 8.26 48.03 -40.36
C GLU A 430 7.58 49.12 -41.21
N LYS A 431 7.08 48.79 -42.41
CA LYS A 431 6.32 49.75 -43.24
C LYS A 431 4.92 50.08 -42.70
N PHE A 432 4.31 49.23 -41.88
CA PHE A 432 2.98 49.48 -41.31
C PHE A 432 3.03 50.31 -40.01
N LEU A 433 4.10 50.14 -39.21
CA LEU A 433 4.30 50.84 -37.94
C LEU A 433 4.50 52.37 -38.11
N LYS A 434 5.02 52.83 -39.25
CA LYS A 434 5.17 54.27 -39.54
C LYS A 434 3.85 54.99 -39.89
N LEU A 435 2.77 54.26 -40.19
CA LEU A 435 1.50 54.84 -40.65
C LEU A 435 0.47 55.09 -39.55
N VAL A 436 0.63 54.52 -38.35
CA VAL A 436 -0.44 54.50 -37.33
C VAL A 436 -0.06 55.23 -36.02
N ASN A 437 1.10 55.87 -35.95
CA ASN A 437 1.53 56.51 -34.72
C ASN A 437 1.18 58.00 -34.65
N SER A 438 0.06 58.35 -34.02
CA SER A 438 0.02 59.44 -33.02
C SER A 438 -1.35 59.58 -32.38
N LYS A 439 -1.34 59.54 -31.04
CA LYS A 439 -2.35 59.97 -30.04
C LYS A 439 -2.77 58.85 -29.09
N ASN A 440 -2.57 59.13 -27.81
CA ASN A 440 -2.89 58.36 -26.60
C ASN A 440 -1.86 57.34 -26.10
N VAL A 441 -0.62 57.81 -25.93
CA VAL A 441 0.45 57.13 -25.15
C VAL A 441 0.13 57.09 -23.65
N GLU A 442 -0.59 58.09 -23.14
CA GLU A 442 -0.76 58.33 -21.70
C GLU A 442 -1.74 57.33 -21.03
N HIS A 443 -2.82 56.94 -21.72
CA HIS A 443 -3.75 55.93 -21.21
C HIS A 443 -3.13 54.52 -21.16
N ARG A 444 -2.18 54.20 -22.05
CA ARG A 444 -1.50 52.88 -22.02
C ARG A 444 -0.48 52.79 -20.88
N SER A 445 0.18 53.88 -20.51
CA SER A 445 1.12 53.90 -19.39
C SER A 445 0.42 53.62 -18.05
N ASN A 446 -0.76 54.21 -17.82
CA ASN A 446 -1.52 53.99 -16.59
C ASN A 446 -2.10 52.57 -16.48
N SER A 447 -2.52 51.95 -17.59
CA SER A 447 -2.98 50.56 -17.60
C SER A 447 -1.85 49.57 -17.31
N ILE A 448 -0.64 49.82 -17.84
CA ILE A 448 0.54 48.97 -17.58
C ILE A 448 0.95 49.07 -16.10
N LYS A 449 0.88 50.26 -15.50
CA LYS A 449 1.20 50.47 -14.08
C LYS A 449 0.21 49.74 -13.14
N ASN A 450 -1.08 49.75 -13.47
CA ASN A 450 -2.09 49.01 -12.71
C ASN A 450 -1.90 47.50 -12.80
N VAL A 451 -1.56 46.97 -13.98
CA VAL A 451 -1.27 45.55 -14.19
C VAL A 451 0.00 45.11 -13.46
N GLN A 452 1.05 45.95 -13.43
CA GLN A 452 2.26 45.67 -12.64
C GLN A 452 1.97 45.62 -11.14
N ASN A 453 1.12 46.52 -10.62
CA ASN A 453 0.76 46.54 -9.21
C ASN A 453 -0.06 45.29 -8.79
N GLU A 454 -0.99 44.82 -9.62
CA GLU A 454 -1.73 43.57 -9.35
C GLU A 454 -0.83 42.32 -9.40
N LEU A 455 0.10 42.25 -10.35
CA LEU A 455 1.04 41.14 -10.45
C LEU A 455 1.97 41.06 -9.23
N THR A 456 2.39 42.21 -8.71
CA THR A 456 3.24 42.30 -7.50
C THR A 456 2.47 41.89 -6.24
N ARG A 457 1.17 42.22 -6.16
CA ARG A 457 0.28 41.82 -5.06
C ARG A 457 0.05 40.31 -5.04
N ASN A 458 -0.16 39.70 -6.20
CA ASN A 458 -0.38 38.26 -6.33
C ASN A 458 0.91 37.45 -6.08
N THR A 459 2.09 37.97 -6.45
CA THR A 459 3.36 37.29 -6.15
C THR A 459 3.70 37.30 -4.66
N ASN A 460 3.29 38.32 -3.91
CA ASN A 460 3.47 38.36 -2.45
C ASN A 460 2.51 37.41 -1.72
N ILE A 461 1.25 37.30 -2.18
CA ILE A 461 0.28 36.32 -1.65
C ILE A 461 0.77 34.87 -1.87
N VAL A 462 1.39 34.60 -3.02
CA VAL A 462 1.98 33.28 -3.31
C VAL A 462 3.20 32.98 -2.44
N LYS A 463 3.97 34.01 -2.03
CA LYS A 463 5.09 33.83 -1.10
C LYS A 463 4.63 33.57 0.33
N GLU A 464 3.55 34.22 0.80
CA GLU A 464 2.95 33.96 2.12
C GLU A 464 2.24 32.61 2.22
N LEU A 465 1.77 32.03 1.10
CA LEU A 465 1.17 30.70 1.07
C LEU A 465 2.19 29.56 0.96
N VAL A 466 3.46 29.88 0.68
CA VAL A 466 4.56 28.92 0.52
C VAL A 466 5.54 28.96 1.70
N SER A 467 5.56 30.03 2.51
CA SER A 467 6.17 30.09 3.85
C SER A 467 5.22 29.56 4.92
#